data_AF-A0A913XBP5-F1
#
_entry.id   AF-A0A913XBP5-F1
#
_cell.length_a   1.000
_cell.length_b   1.000
_cell.length_c   1.000
_cell.angle_alpha   90.00
_cell.angle_beta   90.00
_cell.angle_gamma   90.00
#
_symmetry.space_group_name_H-M   'P 1'
#
loop_
_entity.id
_entity.type
_entity.pdbx_description
1 polymer ?
#
loop_
_entity_poly.entity_id
_entity_poly.type
_entity_poly.pdbx_seq_one_letter_code
_entity_poly.pdbx_strand_id
1 'polypeptide(L)'
;MENNVDKEDGRWDPSSGSYESGSGDSGLERASGTEMDEQRKQNLAYQYLCHLEEAKVWMEACLKEDLPETTELEEYMRNGVHLAKLGNFFAPKVVPHRRIFDKELKHFTSKGLHFRHTDNINYFLRALEDVGLPKVFYPETTDIYDKKNMPKLIYCVHALSLFLFKLGVAPQIEDLYGKAEFTEEQISAMRKELEKYGLQLPAFSKIGGILESELPVDEAALHAAVIAINEAIDHQSSAGTLETLKNPNAHLVDIDDTNVDDYQNFLYNAKETKSKQALAKSPGSDKEIDIYDKYLTQAEIQGNISQVNDTIRKKKRDEALQRSLQEINSLLDGDDAEALCAALSDKSAQLRNVDRQNATWYLQMLKEKRKVKQVTSDDPNAQLIKEEVQETVNSANEAADANKQMLVTVEAINKSLDKDNHEETHQLLQKSEAMLPTVLNRSAFLYHSELKKEKAKKQNDLDHNEMVQTVTELTAAAAINAAIDKQNPDELMKHMQNPKAHLQTVDESLGGRYLDHFVSVKQEKGQVYTDIS
;
A
#
# COMPACT_ATOMS: atom_id res chain seq x y z
N MET A 1 -20.06 -22.84 -82.09
CA MET A 1 -19.32 -22.73 -80.82
C MET A 1 -17.91 -23.25 -81.10
N GLU A 2 -17.15 -22.70 -82.05
CA GLU A 2 -16.52 -21.37 -82.11
C GLU A 2 -15.53 -21.10 -80.96
N ASN A 3 -14.25 -21.26 -81.31
CA ASN A 3 -13.08 -20.64 -80.70
C ASN A 3 -13.04 -19.15 -81.06
N ASN A 4 -12.67 -18.26 -80.12
CA ASN A 4 -11.89 -17.06 -80.44
C ASN A 4 -11.20 -16.42 -79.21
N VAL A 5 -10.13 -15.69 -79.53
CA VAL A 5 -8.99 -15.17 -78.75
C VAL A 5 -9.21 -13.72 -78.27
N ASP A 6 -8.49 -13.27 -77.22
CA ASP A 6 -7.85 -11.93 -77.10
C ASP A 6 -6.93 -11.92 -75.84
N LYS A 7 -5.59 -11.87 -75.97
CA LYS A 7 -4.65 -10.74 -76.14
C LYS A 7 -4.23 -10.06 -74.82
N GLU A 8 -2.98 -10.31 -74.41
CA GLU A 8 -2.19 -9.36 -73.60
C GLU A 8 -0.85 -9.11 -74.31
N ASP A 9 -0.63 -7.85 -74.68
CA ASP A 9 0.50 -7.36 -75.46
C ASP A 9 1.70 -7.06 -74.55
N GLY A 10 2.82 -7.77 -74.77
CA GLY A 10 4.16 -7.37 -74.33
C GLY A 10 5.08 -7.27 -75.54
N ARG A 11 5.58 -6.07 -75.84
CA ARG A 11 6.36 -5.75 -77.04
C ARG A 11 7.83 -6.14 -76.82
N TRP A 12 8.34 -7.11 -77.60
CA TRP A 12 9.77 -7.47 -77.64
C TRP A 12 10.54 -6.50 -78.55
N ASP A 13 11.58 -5.82 -78.02
CA ASP A 13 12.53 -5.02 -78.81
C ASP A 13 13.76 -5.88 -79.19
N PRO A 14 14.00 -6.18 -80.48
CA PRO A 14 15.12 -7.04 -80.91
C PRO A 14 16.50 -6.37 -80.83
N SER A 15 16.61 -5.09 -80.44
CA SER A 15 17.89 -4.36 -80.46
C SER A 15 18.68 -4.40 -79.15
N SER A 16 18.04 -4.69 -78.01
CA SER A 16 18.66 -4.63 -76.68
C SER A 16 18.65 -5.94 -75.89
N GLY A 17 17.86 -6.94 -76.29
CA GLY A 17 17.86 -8.27 -75.67
C GLY A 17 17.37 -8.33 -74.22
N SER A 18 16.49 -7.41 -73.79
CA SER A 18 15.88 -7.43 -72.45
C SER A 18 14.35 -7.25 -72.50
N TYR A 19 13.66 -7.88 -71.54
CA TYR A 19 12.23 -7.69 -71.28
C TYR A 19 12.07 -6.61 -70.20
N GLU A 20 11.34 -5.52 -70.47
CA GLU A 20 10.94 -4.57 -69.42
C GLU A 20 9.79 -5.16 -68.61
N SER A 21 10.06 -5.59 -67.38
CA SER A 21 9.04 -5.87 -66.37
C SER A 21 8.76 -4.60 -65.56
N GLY A 22 7.48 -4.23 -65.52
CA GLY A 22 6.96 -3.08 -64.77
C GLY A 22 7.32 -3.11 -63.28
N SER A 23 7.43 -1.91 -62.73
CA SER A 23 7.80 -1.54 -61.37
C SER A 23 6.84 -2.08 -60.31
N GLY A 24 7.42 -2.61 -59.21
CA GLY A 24 6.74 -2.73 -57.92
C GLY A 24 6.92 -4.06 -57.19
N ASP A 25 8.13 -4.40 -56.77
CA ASP A 25 8.36 -5.17 -55.54
C ASP A 25 9.81 -4.97 -55.09
N SER A 26 10.02 -4.31 -53.95
CA SER A 26 11.31 -4.29 -53.28
C SER A 26 11.54 -5.66 -52.67
N GLY A 27 11.96 -6.62 -53.50
CA GLY A 27 12.41 -7.92 -53.06
C GLY A 27 13.54 -7.75 -52.05
N LEU A 28 13.26 -8.07 -50.79
CA LEU A 28 14.30 -8.46 -49.84
C LEU A 28 15.13 -9.54 -50.53
N GLU A 29 16.35 -9.18 -50.93
CA GLU A 29 17.34 -10.15 -51.39
C GLU A 29 17.35 -11.30 -50.38
N ARG A 30 17.03 -12.52 -50.83
CA ARG A 30 17.12 -13.70 -49.99
C ARG A 30 18.57 -13.80 -49.56
N ALA A 31 18.82 -13.64 -48.25
CA ALA A 31 20.13 -13.80 -47.66
C ALA A 31 20.79 -15.09 -48.18
N SER A 32 22.04 -14.99 -48.61
CA SER A 32 22.81 -16.14 -49.08
C SER A 32 22.86 -17.22 -47.99
N GLY A 33 22.97 -18.50 -48.35
CA GLY A 33 23.13 -19.59 -47.37
C GLY A 33 24.31 -19.37 -46.41
N THR A 34 25.32 -18.61 -46.83
CA THR A 34 26.44 -18.16 -45.99
C THR A 34 26.04 -17.07 -45.01
N GLU A 35 25.22 -16.10 -45.42
CA GLU A 35 24.74 -15.01 -44.56
C GLU A 35 23.76 -15.51 -43.50
N MET A 36 22.88 -16.44 -43.86
CA MET A 36 21.98 -17.09 -42.90
C MET A 36 22.73 -17.90 -41.84
N ASP A 37 23.84 -18.57 -42.20
CA ASP A 37 24.69 -19.30 -41.24
C ASP A 37 25.47 -18.36 -40.33
N GLU A 38 25.96 -17.24 -40.85
CA GLU A 38 26.62 -16.20 -40.05
C GLU A 38 25.66 -15.53 -39.06
N GLN A 39 24.45 -15.21 -39.50
CA GLN A 39 23.41 -14.61 -38.66
C GLN A 39 22.94 -15.59 -37.58
N ARG A 40 22.84 -16.89 -37.90
CA ARG A 40 22.54 -17.94 -36.91
C ARG A 40 23.63 -18.04 -35.85
N LYS A 41 24.91 -17.99 -36.24
CA LYS A 41 26.05 -18.03 -35.31
C LYS A 41 26.13 -16.79 -34.43
N GLN A 42 25.81 -15.61 -34.96
CA GLN A 42 25.70 -14.39 -34.17
C GLN A 42 24.58 -14.47 -33.14
N ASN A 43 23.39 -14.93 -33.55
CA ASN A 43 22.26 -15.11 -32.62
C ASN A 43 22.60 -16.12 -31.52
N LEU A 44 23.33 -17.19 -31.85
CA LEU A 44 23.77 -18.18 -30.87
C LEU A 44 24.76 -17.60 -29.83
N ALA A 45 25.70 -16.76 -30.29
CA ALA A 45 26.64 -16.08 -29.41
C ALA A 45 25.95 -15.08 -28.49
N TYR A 46 24.97 -14.32 -29.02
CA TYR A 46 24.13 -13.42 -28.23
C TYR A 46 23.30 -14.16 -27.18
N GLN A 47 22.64 -15.26 -27.57
CA GLN A 47 21.90 -16.12 -26.64
C GLN A 47 22.77 -16.63 -25.49
N TYR A 48 23.98 -17.09 -25.81
CA TYR A 48 24.90 -17.57 -24.77
C TYR A 48 25.39 -16.45 -23.84
N LEU A 49 25.61 -15.24 -24.36
CA LEU A 49 25.93 -14.06 -23.53
C LEU A 49 24.79 -13.69 -22.58
N CYS A 50 23.54 -13.76 -23.04
CA CYS A 50 22.38 -13.59 -22.16
C CYS A 50 22.40 -14.64 -21.04
N HIS A 51 22.59 -15.93 -21.36
CA HIS A 51 22.63 -16.98 -20.34
C HIS A 51 23.80 -16.84 -19.34
N LEU A 52 24.94 -16.32 -19.77
CA LEU A 52 26.05 -15.96 -18.88
C LEU A 52 25.66 -14.83 -17.93
N GLU A 53 24.98 -13.80 -18.44
CA GLU A 53 24.54 -12.66 -17.62
C GLU A 53 23.45 -13.07 -16.62
N GLU A 54 22.51 -13.89 -17.04
CA GLU A 54 21.46 -14.46 -16.17
C GLU A 54 22.10 -15.27 -15.03
N ALA A 55 23.06 -16.14 -15.36
CA ALA A 55 23.80 -16.93 -14.37
C ALA A 55 24.59 -16.02 -13.41
N LYS A 56 25.23 -14.96 -13.93
CA LYS A 56 25.95 -13.98 -13.12
C LYS A 56 25.02 -13.28 -12.12
N VAL A 57 23.97 -12.62 -12.59
CA VAL A 57 23.02 -11.85 -11.77
C VAL A 57 22.39 -12.75 -10.70
N TRP A 58 22.03 -13.98 -11.06
CA TRP A 58 21.50 -14.95 -10.11
C TRP A 58 22.53 -15.37 -9.05
N MET A 59 23.78 -15.62 -9.44
CA MET A 59 24.86 -15.94 -8.49
C MET A 59 25.16 -14.76 -7.56
N GLU A 60 25.18 -13.52 -8.06
CA GLU A 60 25.34 -12.31 -7.25
C GLU A 60 24.18 -12.18 -6.24
N ALA A 61 22.95 -12.45 -6.67
CA ALA A 61 21.78 -12.44 -5.81
C ALA A 61 21.85 -13.50 -4.69
N CYS A 62 22.42 -14.68 -4.96
CA CYS A 62 22.61 -15.74 -3.97
C CYS A 62 23.79 -15.45 -3.01
N LEU A 63 24.90 -14.96 -3.54
CA LEU A 63 26.15 -14.78 -2.80
C LEU A 63 26.25 -13.43 -2.08
N LYS A 64 25.48 -12.43 -2.50
CA LYS A 64 25.56 -11.04 -2.03
C LYS A 64 26.95 -10.42 -2.21
N GLU A 65 27.60 -10.79 -3.32
CA GLU A 65 28.92 -10.32 -3.74
C GLU A 65 28.88 -10.06 -5.25
N ASP A 66 29.57 -9.02 -5.72
CA ASP A 66 29.67 -8.70 -7.15
C ASP A 66 30.60 -9.70 -7.85
N LEU A 67 30.17 -10.19 -9.02
CA LEU A 67 30.93 -11.09 -9.88
C LEU A 67 31.60 -10.30 -11.03
N PRO A 68 32.63 -10.86 -11.66
CA PRO A 68 33.32 -10.22 -12.80
C PRO A 68 32.36 -9.94 -13.98
N GLU A 69 32.82 -9.16 -14.94
CA GLU A 69 32.07 -8.89 -16.17
C GLU A 69 31.71 -10.18 -16.92
N THR A 70 30.57 -10.17 -17.61
CA THR A 70 30.00 -11.32 -18.33
C THR A 70 31.00 -11.98 -19.28
N THR A 71 31.83 -11.16 -19.93
CA THR A 71 32.88 -11.56 -20.88
C THR A 71 34.06 -12.27 -20.21
N GLU A 72 34.32 -12.00 -18.93
CA GLU A 72 35.40 -12.60 -18.15
C GLU A 72 34.90 -13.71 -17.21
N LEU A 73 33.57 -13.84 -17.06
CA LEU A 73 32.93 -14.76 -16.11
C LEU A 73 33.43 -16.19 -16.25
N GLU A 74 33.54 -16.70 -17.47
CA GLU A 74 34.05 -18.05 -17.71
C GLU A 74 35.47 -18.24 -17.17
N GLU A 75 36.37 -17.26 -17.35
CA GLU A 75 37.76 -17.37 -16.91
C GLU A 75 37.85 -17.38 -15.38
N TYR A 76 37.04 -16.56 -14.70
CA TYR A 76 37.01 -16.49 -13.24
C TYR A 76 36.28 -17.68 -12.58
N MET A 77 35.44 -18.41 -13.31
CA MET A 77 34.81 -19.64 -12.81
C MET A 77 35.78 -20.84 -12.79
N ARG A 78 36.87 -20.80 -13.56
CA ARG A 78 37.87 -21.88 -13.64
C ARG A 78 38.53 -22.22 -12.30
N ASN A 79 38.68 -21.23 -11.42
CA ASN A 79 39.28 -21.43 -10.09
C ASN A 79 38.30 -22.06 -9.07
N GLY A 80 37.02 -22.20 -9.44
CA GLY A 80 35.97 -22.80 -8.63
C GLY A 80 35.59 -22.05 -7.35
N VAL A 81 36.18 -20.89 -7.05
CA VAL A 81 35.95 -20.17 -5.77
C VAL A 81 34.49 -19.76 -5.65
N HIS A 82 33.92 -19.10 -6.67
CA HIS A 82 32.52 -18.70 -6.69
C HIS A 82 31.58 -19.91 -6.69
N LEU A 83 31.94 -21.00 -7.38
CA LEU A 83 31.19 -22.26 -7.35
C LEU A 83 31.17 -22.89 -5.97
N ALA A 84 32.29 -22.89 -5.25
CA ALA A 84 32.36 -23.40 -3.88
C ALA A 84 31.61 -22.50 -2.89
N LYS A 85 31.64 -21.18 -3.08
CA LYS A 85 30.80 -20.24 -2.30
C LYS A 85 29.32 -20.51 -2.55
N LEU A 86 28.93 -20.77 -3.79
CA LEU A 86 27.56 -21.14 -4.15
C LEU A 86 27.17 -22.49 -3.54
N GLY A 87 28.07 -23.49 -3.59
CA GLY A 87 27.89 -24.76 -2.88
C GLY A 87 27.70 -24.58 -1.37
N ASN A 88 28.42 -23.65 -0.74
CA ASN A 88 28.22 -23.31 0.68
C ASN A 88 26.87 -22.64 0.94
N PHE A 89 26.33 -21.87 -0.01
CA PHE A 89 25.04 -21.19 0.14
C PHE A 89 23.89 -22.20 0.31
N PHE A 90 23.80 -23.22 -0.54
CA PHE A 90 22.71 -24.20 -0.47
C PHE A 90 23.06 -25.50 0.29
N ALA A 91 24.35 -25.86 0.42
CA ALA A 91 24.81 -27.04 1.15
C ALA A 91 26.00 -26.72 2.10
N PRO A 92 25.81 -25.87 3.13
CA PRO A 92 26.89 -25.41 4.02
C PRO A 92 27.56 -26.53 4.83
N LYS A 93 26.87 -27.66 5.02
CA LYS A 93 27.41 -28.85 5.70
C LYS A 93 28.46 -29.58 4.85
N VAL A 94 28.28 -29.59 3.53
CA VAL A 94 29.15 -30.28 2.56
C VAL A 94 30.30 -29.40 2.13
N VAL A 95 30.07 -28.09 2.00
CA VAL A 95 31.09 -27.12 1.63
C VAL A 95 31.28 -26.10 2.74
N PRO A 96 32.09 -26.40 3.78
CA PRO A 96 32.36 -25.43 4.83
C PRO A 96 33.13 -24.24 4.26
N HIS A 97 32.60 -23.03 4.41
CA HIS A 97 33.24 -21.79 3.98
C HIS A 97 34.73 -21.70 4.35
N ARG A 98 35.14 -22.27 5.50
CA ARG A 98 36.54 -22.29 5.96
C ARG A 98 37.51 -23.06 5.04
N ARG A 99 37.03 -24.07 4.32
CA ARG A 99 37.84 -25.00 3.51
C ARG A 99 38.02 -24.59 2.04
N ILE A 100 37.30 -23.57 1.58
CA ILE A 100 37.45 -23.01 0.24
C ILE A 100 38.87 -22.46 0.09
N PHE A 101 39.59 -22.88 -0.94
CA PHE A 101 40.94 -22.41 -1.25
C PHE A 101 40.86 -21.07 -2.02
N ASP A 102 41.78 -20.14 -1.71
CA ASP A 102 41.91 -18.86 -2.43
C ASP A 102 40.62 -18.00 -2.47
N LYS A 103 39.91 -17.93 -1.33
CA LYS A 103 38.60 -17.25 -1.21
C LYS A 103 38.58 -15.78 -1.62
N GLU A 104 39.72 -15.12 -1.43
CA GLU A 104 39.94 -13.70 -1.72
C GLU A 104 40.60 -13.51 -3.10
N LEU A 105 40.74 -14.58 -3.89
CA LEU A 105 41.32 -14.59 -5.24
C LEU A 105 42.78 -14.07 -5.33
N LYS A 106 43.49 -13.90 -4.20
CA LYS A 106 44.85 -13.38 -4.15
C LYS A 106 45.85 -14.22 -4.95
N HIS A 107 45.71 -15.55 -4.92
CA HIS A 107 46.60 -16.42 -5.69
C HIS A 107 46.25 -16.36 -7.18
N PHE A 108 44.96 -16.46 -7.51
CA PHE A 108 44.48 -16.37 -8.88
C PHE A 108 44.91 -15.07 -9.58
N THR A 109 44.72 -13.91 -8.94
CA THR A 109 45.10 -12.61 -9.52
C THR A 109 46.61 -12.44 -9.65
N SER A 110 47.43 -13.02 -8.77
CA SER A 110 48.89 -12.82 -8.78
C SER A 110 49.69 -13.87 -9.56
N LYS A 111 49.21 -15.12 -9.59
CA LYS A 111 49.94 -16.27 -10.13
C LYS A 111 49.10 -17.13 -11.09
N GLY A 112 47.85 -16.78 -11.32
CA GLY A 112 46.93 -17.55 -12.15
C GLY A 112 46.41 -18.81 -11.45
N LEU A 113 45.97 -19.76 -12.28
CA LEU A 113 45.32 -20.99 -11.83
C LEU A 113 46.31 -21.93 -11.12
N HIS A 114 45.89 -22.50 -9.99
CA HIS A 114 46.68 -23.44 -9.20
C HIS A 114 45.92 -24.75 -9.03
N PHE A 115 46.61 -25.89 -9.04
CA PHE A 115 45.97 -27.21 -8.99
C PHE A 115 44.98 -27.38 -7.83
N ARG A 116 45.27 -26.81 -6.64
CA ARG A 116 44.32 -26.79 -5.49
C ARG A 116 42.97 -26.11 -5.76
N HIS A 117 42.84 -25.29 -6.79
CA HIS A 117 41.53 -24.75 -7.19
C HIS A 117 40.57 -25.85 -7.65
N THR A 118 41.07 -27.01 -8.09
CA THR A 118 40.23 -28.18 -8.38
C THR A 118 39.45 -28.67 -7.16
N ASP A 119 39.97 -28.46 -5.94
CA ASP A 119 39.24 -28.79 -4.71
C ASP A 119 37.95 -27.98 -4.58
N ASN A 120 37.96 -26.70 -4.98
CA ASN A 120 36.79 -25.84 -4.94
C ASN A 120 35.69 -26.34 -5.91
N ILE A 121 36.09 -26.76 -7.11
CA ILE A 121 35.19 -27.36 -8.10
C ILE A 121 34.59 -28.67 -7.54
N ASN A 122 35.42 -29.54 -6.96
CA ASN A 122 34.97 -30.79 -6.38
C ASN A 122 34.01 -30.57 -5.19
N TYR A 123 34.20 -29.51 -4.40
CA TYR A 123 33.24 -29.13 -3.36
C TYR A 123 31.89 -28.75 -3.96
N PHE A 124 31.87 -27.96 -5.03
CA PHE A 124 30.63 -27.62 -5.73
C PHE A 124 29.92 -28.87 -6.27
N LEU A 125 30.63 -29.78 -6.94
CA LEU A 125 30.04 -31.02 -7.47
C LEU A 125 29.45 -31.91 -6.35
N ARG A 126 30.10 -31.99 -5.18
CA ARG A 126 29.55 -32.70 -4.02
C ARG A 126 28.31 -32.01 -3.45
N ALA A 127 28.26 -30.68 -3.49
CA ALA A 127 27.08 -29.94 -3.08
C ALA A 127 25.89 -30.24 -4.00
N LEU A 128 26.11 -30.31 -5.32
CA LEU A 128 25.07 -30.72 -6.28
C LEU A 128 24.49 -32.11 -5.96
N GLU A 129 25.35 -33.05 -5.56
CA GLU A 129 24.94 -34.40 -5.19
C GLU A 129 24.15 -34.43 -3.87
N ASP A 130 24.54 -33.61 -2.89
CA ASP A 130 23.85 -33.49 -1.60
C ASP A 130 22.45 -32.88 -1.73
N VAL A 131 22.29 -31.88 -2.60
CA VAL A 131 20.98 -31.28 -2.86
C VAL A 131 20.10 -32.15 -3.76
N GLY A 132 20.68 -33.15 -4.43
CA GLY A 132 19.94 -34.12 -5.24
C GLY A 132 19.72 -33.72 -6.70
N LEU A 133 20.51 -32.79 -7.25
CA LEU A 133 20.40 -32.42 -8.67
C LEU A 133 20.76 -33.65 -9.54
N PRO A 134 20.01 -33.97 -10.63
CA PRO A 134 20.34 -35.11 -11.48
C PRO A 134 21.71 -35.03 -12.15
N LYS A 135 22.45 -36.15 -12.18
CA LYS A 135 23.83 -36.20 -12.70
C LYS A 135 23.97 -35.86 -14.18
N VAL A 136 22.88 -35.89 -14.95
CA VAL A 136 22.86 -35.47 -16.37
C VAL A 136 23.27 -34.01 -16.56
N PHE A 137 23.03 -33.16 -15.54
CA PHE A 137 23.40 -31.75 -15.58
C PHE A 137 24.86 -31.48 -15.19
N TYR A 138 25.59 -32.47 -14.67
CA TYR A 138 26.85 -32.21 -14.00
C TYR A 138 27.99 -31.98 -15.01
N PRO A 139 28.76 -30.89 -14.88
CA PRO A 139 30.02 -30.74 -15.59
C PRO A 139 31.10 -31.62 -14.92
N GLU A 140 32.14 -31.95 -15.69
CA GLU A 140 33.35 -32.57 -15.16
C GLU A 140 34.35 -31.51 -14.68
N THR A 141 35.26 -31.88 -13.77
CA THR A 141 36.29 -30.94 -13.28
C THR A 141 37.15 -30.39 -14.43
N THR A 142 37.41 -31.19 -15.47
CA THR A 142 38.14 -30.76 -16.67
C THR A 142 37.32 -29.84 -17.58
N ASP A 143 35.99 -29.93 -17.57
CA ASP A 143 35.13 -29.01 -18.32
C ASP A 143 35.35 -27.57 -17.84
N ILE A 144 35.57 -27.42 -16.52
CA ILE A 144 35.71 -26.14 -15.82
C ILE A 144 37.18 -25.70 -15.72
N TYR A 145 38.04 -26.50 -15.09
CA TYR A 145 39.42 -26.11 -14.78
C TYR A 145 40.26 -25.87 -16.05
N ASP A 146 40.14 -26.77 -17.03
CA ASP A 146 40.85 -26.65 -18.32
C ASP A 146 40.07 -25.82 -19.36
N LYS A 147 38.92 -25.23 -18.98
CA LYS A 147 38.01 -24.49 -19.86
C LYS A 147 37.62 -25.32 -21.11
N LYS A 148 37.41 -26.64 -20.97
CA LYS A 148 37.06 -27.52 -22.10
C LYS A 148 35.59 -27.41 -22.52
N ASN A 149 34.68 -27.15 -21.57
CA ASN A 149 33.25 -27.07 -21.83
C ASN A 149 32.54 -26.21 -20.78
N MET A 150 32.84 -24.91 -20.76
CA MET A 150 32.15 -23.96 -19.89
C MET A 150 30.64 -23.83 -20.15
N PRO A 151 30.13 -23.97 -21.39
CA PRO A 151 28.69 -23.98 -21.61
C PRO A 151 27.94 -25.06 -20.80
N LYS A 152 28.56 -26.21 -20.54
CA LYS A 152 27.99 -27.25 -19.68
C LYS A 152 27.93 -26.85 -18.21
N LEU A 153 28.89 -26.07 -17.72
CA LEU A 153 28.80 -25.47 -16.38
C LEU A 153 27.66 -24.46 -16.32
N ILE A 154 27.52 -23.57 -17.31
CA ILE A 154 26.43 -22.58 -17.34
C ILE A 154 25.08 -23.29 -17.39
N TYR A 155 24.95 -24.34 -18.21
CA TYR A 155 23.77 -25.21 -18.23
C TYR A 155 23.46 -25.83 -16.87
N CYS A 156 24.49 -26.33 -16.17
CA CYS A 156 24.34 -26.84 -14.81
C CYS A 156 23.86 -25.76 -13.83
N VAL A 157 24.37 -24.54 -13.94
CA VAL A 157 23.95 -23.41 -13.08
C VAL A 157 22.49 -23.05 -13.32
N HIS A 158 22.04 -23.06 -14.58
CA HIS A 158 20.62 -22.85 -14.93
C HIS A 158 19.71 -23.98 -14.44
N ALA A 159 20.15 -25.23 -14.54
CA ALA A 159 19.41 -26.36 -13.97
C ALA A 159 19.35 -26.29 -12.43
N LEU A 160 20.46 -25.92 -11.80
CA LEU A 160 20.56 -25.73 -10.36
C LEU A 160 19.68 -24.56 -9.89
N SER A 161 19.65 -23.43 -10.61
CA SER A 161 18.86 -22.27 -10.21
C SER A 161 17.37 -22.59 -10.22
N LEU A 162 16.89 -23.27 -11.27
CA LEU A 162 15.51 -23.75 -11.34
C LEU A 162 15.20 -24.74 -10.22
N PHE A 163 16.10 -25.69 -9.95
CA PHE A 163 15.94 -26.69 -8.91
C PHE A 163 15.89 -26.06 -7.49
N LEU A 164 16.82 -25.17 -7.17
CA LEU A 164 16.86 -24.47 -5.88
C LEU A 164 15.68 -23.49 -5.69
N PHE A 165 15.18 -22.89 -6.77
CA PHE A 165 13.96 -22.08 -6.74
C PHE A 165 12.74 -22.94 -6.40
N LYS A 166 12.59 -24.12 -7.03
CA LYS A 166 11.52 -25.08 -6.70
C LYS A 166 11.58 -25.55 -5.24
N LEU A 167 12.78 -25.70 -4.68
CA LEU A 167 12.99 -26.03 -3.26
C LEU A 167 12.82 -24.82 -2.31
N GLY A 168 12.59 -23.62 -2.82
CA GLY A 168 12.46 -22.39 -2.01
C GLY A 168 13.76 -21.92 -1.35
N VAL A 169 14.91 -22.40 -1.83
CA VAL A 169 16.25 -22.09 -1.26
C VAL A 169 16.89 -20.88 -1.92
N ALA A 170 16.61 -20.64 -3.21
CA ALA A 170 17.20 -19.58 -4.01
C ALA A 170 16.13 -18.74 -4.74
N PRO A 171 16.42 -17.48 -5.10
CA PRO A 171 15.56 -16.70 -5.98
C PRO A 171 15.49 -17.32 -7.39
N GLN A 172 14.44 -16.97 -8.14
CA GLN A 172 14.33 -17.35 -9.55
C GLN A 172 15.40 -16.63 -10.38
N ILE A 173 16.01 -17.34 -11.32
CA ILE A 173 16.90 -16.73 -12.33
C ILE A 173 16.05 -15.87 -13.26
N GLU A 174 16.50 -14.63 -13.52
CA GLU A 174 15.82 -13.73 -14.44
C GLU A 174 16.09 -14.14 -15.88
N ASP A 175 15.13 -13.87 -16.77
CA ASP A 175 15.30 -14.01 -18.22
C ASP A 175 15.68 -12.63 -18.79
N LEU A 176 16.93 -12.52 -19.24
CA LEU A 176 17.55 -11.28 -19.74
C LEU A 176 17.70 -11.29 -21.26
N TYR A 177 17.17 -12.31 -21.93
CA TYR A 177 17.15 -12.37 -23.39
C TYR A 177 16.40 -11.16 -23.99
N GLY A 178 17.07 -10.39 -24.84
CA GLY A 178 16.51 -9.16 -25.44
C GLY A 178 16.42 -7.95 -24.50
N LYS A 179 16.84 -8.08 -23.24
CA LYS A 179 16.93 -6.97 -22.26
C LYS A 179 18.38 -6.55 -22.01
N ALA A 180 19.31 -7.49 -22.09
CA ALA A 180 20.74 -7.21 -22.00
C ALA A 180 21.29 -6.74 -23.35
N GLU A 181 22.02 -5.62 -23.33
CA GLU A 181 22.71 -5.07 -24.49
C GLU A 181 24.20 -5.44 -24.42
N PHE A 182 24.72 -6.03 -25.50
CA PHE A 182 26.14 -6.36 -25.66
C PHE A 182 26.69 -5.66 -26.90
N THR A 183 27.96 -5.27 -26.86
CA THR A 183 28.59 -4.64 -28.03
C THR A 183 28.86 -5.66 -29.13
N GLU A 184 28.98 -5.19 -30.38
CA GLU A 184 29.31 -6.06 -31.51
C GLU A 184 30.65 -6.79 -31.32
N GLU A 185 31.62 -6.14 -30.66
CA GLU A 185 32.90 -6.75 -30.32
C GLU A 185 32.75 -7.90 -29.33
N GLN A 186 31.88 -7.78 -28.33
CA GLN A 186 31.62 -8.83 -27.34
C GLN A 186 30.94 -10.05 -27.99
N ILE A 187 29.94 -9.81 -28.84
CA ILE A 187 29.24 -10.87 -29.58
C ILE A 187 30.20 -11.57 -30.55
N SER A 188 31.05 -10.82 -31.25
CA SER A 188 32.05 -11.36 -32.17
C SER A 188 33.13 -12.17 -31.45
N ALA A 189 33.61 -11.68 -30.30
CA ALA A 189 34.56 -12.41 -29.46
C ALA A 189 33.98 -13.73 -28.94
N MET A 190 32.73 -13.70 -28.44
CA MET A 190 32.05 -14.91 -27.95
C MET A 190 31.80 -15.91 -29.08
N ARG A 191 31.37 -15.44 -30.27
CA ARG A 191 31.24 -16.30 -31.46
C ARG A 191 32.56 -17.02 -31.77
N LYS A 192 33.68 -16.30 -31.77
CA LYS A 192 35.01 -16.87 -32.05
C LYS A 192 35.44 -17.86 -30.96
N GLU A 193 35.06 -17.65 -29.70
CA GLU A 193 35.29 -18.63 -28.64
C GLU A 193 34.44 -19.89 -28.84
N LEU A 194 33.13 -19.74 -29.10
CA LEU A 194 32.22 -20.86 -29.37
C LEU A 194 32.67 -21.72 -30.58
N GLU A 195 33.18 -21.09 -31.64
CA GLU A 195 33.72 -21.78 -32.81
C GLU A 195 34.97 -22.62 -32.49
N LYS A 196 35.80 -22.22 -31.51
CA LYS A 196 36.99 -22.99 -31.10
C LYS A 196 36.64 -24.28 -30.35
N TYR A 197 35.52 -24.28 -29.64
CA TYR A 197 35.08 -25.45 -28.87
C TYR A 197 34.46 -26.53 -29.77
N GLY A 198 33.87 -26.16 -30.91
CA GLY A 198 33.19 -27.11 -31.80
C GLY A 198 32.03 -27.86 -31.12
N LEU A 199 31.52 -27.33 -30.01
CA LEU A 199 30.49 -27.96 -29.18
C LEU A 199 29.09 -27.53 -29.64
N GLN A 200 28.14 -28.45 -29.57
CA GLN A 200 26.72 -28.08 -29.62
C GLN A 200 26.29 -27.56 -28.26
N LEU A 201 25.70 -26.36 -28.23
CA LEU A 201 25.18 -25.80 -26.99
C LEU A 201 24.04 -26.69 -26.45
N PRO A 202 24.03 -26.97 -25.14
CA PRO A 202 22.95 -27.71 -24.53
C PRO A 202 21.63 -26.95 -24.66
N ALA A 203 20.51 -27.67 -24.74
CA ALA A 203 19.19 -27.08 -24.90
C ALA A 203 18.69 -26.49 -23.56
N PHE A 204 19.00 -25.22 -23.30
CA PHE A 204 18.57 -24.49 -22.10
C PHE A 204 17.03 -24.47 -21.94
N SER A 205 16.28 -24.47 -23.04
CA SER A 205 14.81 -24.54 -23.04
C SER A 205 14.22 -25.88 -22.58
N LYS A 206 15.01 -26.96 -22.52
CA LYS A 206 14.53 -28.32 -22.15
C LYS A 206 14.84 -28.70 -20.70
N ILE A 207 15.43 -27.79 -19.93
CA ILE A 207 15.86 -28.04 -18.54
C ILE A 207 14.65 -28.43 -17.67
N GLY A 208 13.54 -27.71 -17.77
CA GLY A 208 12.33 -27.92 -16.96
C GLY A 208 11.76 -29.34 -17.10
N GLY A 209 11.52 -29.79 -18.33
CA GLY A 209 10.94 -31.12 -18.59
C GLY A 209 11.83 -32.30 -18.19
N ILE A 210 13.16 -32.15 -18.24
CA ILE A 210 14.09 -33.20 -17.77
C ILE A 210 14.08 -33.29 -16.25
N LEU A 211 14.08 -32.14 -15.56
CA LEU A 211 14.00 -32.09 -14.09
C LEU A 211 12.74 -32.75 -13.57
N GLU A 212 11.59 -32.53 -14.21
CA GLU A 212 10.30 -33.10 -13.78
C GLU A 212 10.20 -34.63 -13.86
N SER A 213 10.91 -35.25 -14.81
CA SER A 213 10.89 -36.70 -14.96
C SER A 213 11.59 -37.47 -13.83
N GLU A 214 12.35 -36.78 -12.98
CA GLU A 214 13.26 -37.37 -11.97
C GLU A 214 12.95 -36.91 -10.53
N LEU A 215 11.87 -36.14 -10.28
CA LEU A 215 11.51 -35.66 -8.94
C LEU A 215 10.81 -36.74 -8.07
N PRO A 216 11.00 -36.73 -6.73
CA PRO A 216 10.45 -37.73 -5.83
C PRO A 216 8.90 -37.74 -5.76
N VAL A 217 8.34 -38.88 -5.36
CA VAL A 217 6.90 -39.24 -5.42
C VAL A 217 5.95 -38.23 -4.77
N ASP A 218 6.38 -37.48 -3.77
CA ASP A 218 5.57 -36.46 -3.08
C ASP A 218 5.43 -35.16 -3.92
N GLU A 219 6.45 -34.80 -4.69
CA GLU A 219 6.41 -33.67 -5.64
C GLU A 219 5.62 -34.03 -6.90
N ALA A 220 5.60 -35.30 -7.30
CA ALA A 220 4.75 -35.78 -8.40
C ALA A 220 3.25 -35.67 -8.08
N ALA A 221 2.85 -35.87 -6.81
CA ALA A 221 1.46 -35.72 -6.37
C ALA A 221 1.01 -34.26 -6.37
N LEU A 222 1.89 -33.34 -5.92
CA LEU A 222 1.68 -31.90 -6.02
C LEU A 222 1.55 -31.45 -7.48
N HIS A 223 2.47 -31.91 -8.34
CA HIS A 223 2.47 -31.58 -9.76
C HIS A 223 1.20 -32.07 -10.47
N ALA A 224 0.78 -33.32 -10.21
CA ALA A 224 -0.45 -33.87 -10.74
C ALA A 224 -1.69 -33.10 -10.26
N ALA A 225 -1.71 -32.63 -9.00
CA ALA A 225 -2.79 -31.81 -8.48
C ALA A 225 -2.84 -30.44 -9.19
N VAL A 226 -1.70 -29.80 -9.43
CA VAL A 226 -1.61 -28.52 -10.15
C VAL A 226 -2.04 -28.67 -11.62
N ILE A 227 -1.65 -29.75 -12.29
CA ILE A 227 -2.10 -30.06 -13.65
C ILE A 227 -3.61 -30.24 -13.67
N ALA A 228 -4.17 -31.04 -12.75
CA ALA A 228 -5.60 -31.28 -12.67
C ALA A 228 -6.40 -29.97 -12.44
N ILE A 229 -5.88 -29.06 -11.61
CA ILE A 229 -6.47 -27.72 -11.43
C ILE A 229 -6.44 -26.93 -12.74
N ASN A 230 -5.29 -26.90 -13.42
CA ASN A 230 -5.16 -26.18 -14.70
C ASN A 230 -6.10 -26.72 -15.77
N GLU A 231 -6.24 -28.04 -15.86
CA GLU A 231 -7.18 -28.68 -16.78
C GLU A 231 -8.63 -28.35 -16.40
N ALA A 232 -8.99 -28.43 -15.12
CA ALA A 232 -10.35 -28.09 -14.66
C ALA A 232 -10.73 -26.63 -15.00
N ILE A 233 -9.77 -25.70 -14.85
CA ILE A 233 -9.95 -24.30 -15.25
C ILE A 233 -10.25 -24.18 -16.74
N ASP A 234 -9.56 -24.95 -17.61
CA ASP A 234 -9.77 -24.93 -19.06
C ASP A 234 -11.16 -25.47 -19.47
N HIS A 235 -11.70 -26.41 -18.70
CA HIS A 235 -13.06 -26.92 -18.90
C HIS A 235 -14.15 -25.91 -18.50
N GLN A 236 -13.78 -24.76 -17.91
CA GLN A 236 -14.67 -23.69 -17.47
C GLN A 236 -15.84 -24.15 -16.60
N SER A 237 -15.62 -25.21 -15.81
CA SER A 237 -16.61 -25.73 -14.86
C SER A 237 -16.24 -25.27 -13.46
N SER A 238 -16.98 -24.31 -12.90
CA SER A 238 -16.72 -23.79 -11.54
C SER A 238 -16.70 -24.91 -10.50
N ALA A 239 -17.64 -25.87 -10.61
CA ALA A 239 -17.72 -27.01 -9.70
C ALA A 239 -16.50 -27.94 -9.81
N GLY A 240 -16.05 -28.26 -11.03
CA GLY A 240 -14.86 -29.09 -11.25
C GLY A 240 -13.56 -28.40 -10.81
N THR A 241 -13.47 -27.09 -11.00
CA THR A 241 -12.35 -26.29 -10.50
C THR A 241 -12.31 -26.26 -8.99
N LEU A 242 -13.45 -26.09 -8.31
CA LEU A 242 -13.46 -26.16 -6.84
C LEU A 242 -13.05 -27.55 -6.31
N GLU A 243 -13.50 -28.62 -6.96
CA GLU A 243 -13.13 -29.99 -6.57
C GLU A 243 -11.61 -30.20 -6.65
N THR A 244 -10.99 -29.74 -7.73
CA THR A 244 -9.53 -29.85 -7.92
C THR A 244 -8.74 -28.91 -7.02
N LEU A 245 -9.24 -27.69 -6.76
CA LEU A 245 -8.64 -26.75 -5.81
C LEU A 245 -8.60 -27.33 -4.38
N LYS A 246 -9.64 -28.08 -3.98
CA LYS A 246 -9.71 -28.75 -2.67
C LYS A 246 -8.79 -29.96 -2.53
N ASN A 247 -8.07 -30.36 -3.58
CA ASN A 247 -7.15 -31.48 -3.51
C ASN A 247 -6.07 -31.23 -2.45
N PRO A 248 -5.95 -32.06 -1.41
CA PRO A 248 -4.96 -31.88 -0.34
C PRO A 248 -3.50 -31.83 -0.84
N ASN A 249 -3.23 -32.51 -1.95
CA ASN A 249 -1.89 -32.56 -2.56
C ASN A 249 -1.52 -31.25 -3.25
N ALA A 250 -2.48 -30.35 -3.52
CA ALA A 250 -2.19 -29.01 -4.08
C ALA A 250 -1.63 -28.03 -3.04
N HIS A 251 -1.72 -28.37 -1.74
CA HIS A 251 -1.29 -27.54 -0.62
C HIS A 251 -1.83 -26.10 -0.66
N LEU A 252 -3.03 -25.92 -1.17
CA LEU A 252 -3.72 -24.63 -1.23
C LEU A 252 -4.42 -24.35 0.10
N VAL A 253 -4.45 -23.08 0.49
CA VAL A 253 -5.08 -22.58 1.71
C VAL A 253 -6.11 -21.50 1.39
N ASP A 254 -7.00 -21.24 2.35
CA ASP A 254 -8.01 -20.19 2.28
C ASP A 254 -9.06 -20.39 1.17
N ILE A 255 -9.40 -21.63 0.83
CA ILE A 255 -10.44 -21.91 -0.17
C ILE A 255 -11.83 -21.76 0.48
N ASP A 256 -12.68 -20.91 -0.12
CA ASP A 256 -14.05 -20.66 0.30
C ASP A 256 -15.03 -21.11 -0.80
N ASP A 257 -15.83 -22.13 -0.48
CA ASP A 257 -16.83 -22.75 -1.36
C ASP A 257 -17.83 -21.75 -1.95
N THR A 258 -18.06 -20.62 -1.26
CA THR A 258 -19.01 -19.60 -1.70
C THR A 258 -18.50 -18.73 -2.84
N ASN A 259 -17.19 -18.78 -3.13
CA ASN A 259 -16.53 -17.94 -4.13
C ASN A 259 -16.14 -18.72 -5.41
N VAL A 260 -16.80 -19.87 -5.63
CA VAL A 260 -16.45 -20.84 -6.68
C VAL A 260 -16.42 -20.26 -8.10
N ASP A 261 -17.42 -19.44 -8.45
CA ASP A 261 -17.50 -18.81 -9.76
C ASP A 261 -16.43 -17.72 -9.92
N ASP A 262 -16.11 -16.99 -8.85
CA ASP A 262 -15.06 -15.97 -8.86
C ASP A 262 -13.67 -16.59 -9.03
N TYR A 263 -13.38 -17.71 -8.34
CA TYR A 263 -12.13 -18.45 -8.54
C TYR A 263 -11.97 -18.92 -9.98
N GLN A 264 -13.02 -19.54 -10.54
CA GLN A 264 -12.99 -20.05 -11.90
C GLN A 264 -12.69 -18.93 -12.90
N ASN A 265 -13.43 -17.83 -12.84
CA ASN A 265 -13.27 -16.72 -13.78
C ASN A 265 -11.90 -16.06 -13.65
N PHE A 266 -11.42 -15.85 -12.42
CA PHE A 266 -10.14 -15.19 -12.18
C PHE A 266 -8.95 -16.05 -12.61
N LEU A 267 -8.95 -17.34 -12.27
CA LEU A 267 -7.90 -18.29 -12.66
C LEU A 267 -7.88 -18.49 -14.18
N TYR A 268 -9.04 -18.54 -14.83
CA TYR A 268 -9.12 -18.61 -16.29
C TYR A 268 -8.51 -17.38 -16.97
N ASN A 269 -8.83 -16.18 -16.49
CA ASN A 269 -8.23 -14.94 -17.00
C ASN A 269 -6.71 -14.87 -16.75
N ALA A 270 -6.26 -15.37 -15.60
CA ALA A 270 -4.83 -15.46 -15.29
C ALA A 270 -4.11 -16.42 -16.26
N LYS A 271 -4.69 -17.58 -16.58
CA LYS A 271 -4.18 -18.49 -17.61
C LYS A 271 -4.14 -17.85 -18.99
N GLU A 272 -5.21 -17.15 -19.41
CA GLU A 272 -5.21 -16.46 -20.70
C GLU A 272 -4.10 -15.40 -20.78
N THR A 273 -3.90 -14.64 -19.71
CA THR A 273 -2.86 -13.62 -19.64
C THR A 273 -1.48 -14.25 -19.75
N LYS A 274 -1.24 -15.34 -19.02
CA LYS A 274 0.02 -16.08 -19.06
C LYS A 274 0.27 -16.71 -20.44
N SER A 275 -0.76 -17.30 -21.06
CA SER A 275 -0.66 -17.84 -22.42
C SER A 275 -0.38 -16.78 -23.47
N LYS A 276 -0.99 -15.58 -23.36
CA LYS A 276 -0.71 -14.45 -24.26
C LYS A 276 0.74 -13.97 -24.11
N GLN A 277 1.24 -13.91 -22.87
CA GLN A 277 2.64 -13.58 -22.59
C GLN A 277 3.59 -14.64 -23.16
N ALA A 278 3.26 -15.92 -23.06
CA ALA A 278 4.05 -17.00 -23.65
C ALA A 278 4.08 -16.94 -25.19
N LEU A 279 2.94 -16.70 -25.84
CA LEU A 279 2.83 -16.54 -27.29
C LEU A 279 3.63 -15.33 -27.83
N ALA A 280 3.70 -14.24 -27.06
CA ALA A 280 4.51 -13.08 -27.42
C ALA A 280 6.03 -13.38 -27.41
N LYS A 281 6.48 -14.42 -26.69
CA LYS A 281 7.89 -14.84 -26.62
C LYS A 281 8.38 -15.62 -27.85
N SER A 282 7.49 -16.33 -28.56
CA SER A 282 7.83 -17.14 -29.76
C SER A 282 6.81 -16.98 -30.90
N PRO A 283 6.94 -15.95 -31.75
CA PRO A 283 6.09 -15.76 -32.91
C PRO A 283 6.53 -16.70 -34.05
N GLY A 284 6.23 -17.99 -33.92
CA GLY A 284 6.66 -19.00 -34.89
C GLY A 284 6.35 -20.43 -34.47
N SER A 285 5.10 -20.84 -34.65
CA SER A 285 4.54 -22.17 -34.37
C SER A 285 4.17 -22.46 -32.90
N ASP A 286 2.90 -22.79 -32.69
CA ASP A 286 2.31 -23.26 -31.43
C ASP A 286 2.93 -24.57 -30.89
N LYS A 287 3.90 -25.15 -31.62
CA LYS A 287 4.53 -26.46 -31.36
C LYS A 287 5.77 -26.37 -30.46
N GLU A 288 6.28 -25.17 -30.17
CA GLU A 288 7.46 -24.96 -29.31
C GLU A 288 7.12 -24.39 -27.93
N ILE A 289 5.85 -24.08 -27.64
CA ILE A 289 5.44 -23.53 -26.34
C ILE A 289 5.19 -24.67 -25.38
N ASP A 290 5.95 -24.72 -24.29
CA ASP A 290 5.78 -25.72 -23.25
C ASP A 290 4.40 -25.56 -22.60
N ILE A 291 3.74 -26.67 -22.25
CA ILE A 291 2.48 -26.64 -21.50
C ILE A 291 2.64 -25.89 -20.18
N TYR A 292 3.85 -25.91 -19.61
CA TYR A 292 4.19 -25.22 -18.37
C TYR A 292 4.36 -23.71 -18.54
N ASP A 293 4.58 -23.22 -19.76
CA ASP A 293 4.54 -21.78 -20.04
C ASP A 293 3.09 -21.25 -20.05
N LYS A 294 2.11 -22.13 -20.31
CA LYS A 294 0.67 -21.79 -20.32
C LYS A 294 -0.03 -22.09 -18.98
N TYR A 295 0.49 -23.04 -18.20
CA TYR A 295 -0.12 -23.45 -16.93
C TYR A 295 0.30 -22.55 -15.76
N LEU A 296 -0.64 -22.32 -14.84
CA LEU A 296 -0.34 -21.67 -13.57
C LEU A 296 0.40 -22.65 -12.65
N THR A 297 1.43 -22.15 -12.00
CA THR A 297 2.13 -22.84 -10.90
C THR A 297 1.28 -22.82 -9.64
N GLN A 298 1.61 -23.66 -8.66
CA GLN A 298 0.91 -23.69 -7.37
C GLN A 298 0.91 -22.31 -6.68
N ALA A 299 2.05 -21.60 -6.72
CA ALA A 299 2.18 -20.28 -6.11
C ALA A 299 1.31 -19.23 -6.80
N GLU A 300 1.22 -19.27 -8.14
CA GLU A 300 0.31 -18.39 -8.89
C GLU A 300 -1.15 -18.71 -8.59
N ILE A 301 -1.53 -19.99 -8.52
CA ILE A 301 -2.89 -20.40 -8.14
C ILE A 301 -3.23 -19.89 -6.74
N GLN A 302 -2.34 -20.11 -5.76
CA GLN A 302 -2.54 -19.62 -4.39
C GLN A 302 -2.64 -18.09 -4.34
N GLY A 303 -1.76 -17.38 -5.06
CA GLY A 303 -1.78 -15.92 -5.13
C GLY A 303 -3.10 -15.38 -5.69
N ASN A 304 -3.59 -16.00 -6.77
CA ASN A 304 -4.87 -15.66 -7.39
C ASN A 304 -6.06 -15.93 -6.45
N ILE A 305 -6.08 -17.06 -5.74
CA ILE A 305 -7.13 -17.38 -4.74
C ILE A 305 -7.17 -16.34 -3.62
N SER A 306 -6.00 -16.03 -3.05
CA SER A 306 -5.87 -15.01 -2.00
C SER A 306 -6.38 -13.65 -2.49
N GLN A 307 -6.04 -13.26 -3.72
CA GLN A 307 -6.49 -12.00 -4.32
C GLN A 307 -8.02 -11.95 -4.52
N VAL A 308 -8.62 -13.04 -5.00
CA VAL A 308 -10.08 -13.15 -5.14
C VAL A 308 -10.75 -13.00 -3.77
N ASN A 309 -10.26 -13.74 -2.76
CA ASN A 309 -10.80 -13.66 -1.41
C ASN A 309 -10.72 -12.26 -0.83
N ASP A 310 -9.58 -11.59 -0.95
CA ASP A 310 -9.40 -10.24 -0.43
C ASP A 310 -10.32 -9.24 -1.13
N THR A 311 -10.51 -9.41 -2.44
CA THR A 311 -11.45 -8.60 -3.24
C THR A 311 -12.88 -8.80 -2.77
N ILE A 312 -13.32 -10.05 -2.57
CA ILE A 312 -14.67 -10.37 -2.11
C ILE A 312 -14.88 -9.90 -0.67
N ARG A 313 -13.92 -10.14 0.22
CA ARG A 313 -13.95 -9.65 1.62
C ARG A 313 -14.05 -8.14 1.67
N LYS A 314 -13.33 -7.43 0.81
CA LYS A 314 -13.41 -5.97 0.68
C LYS A 314 -14.80 -5.55 0.21
N LYS A 315 -15.32 -6.15 -0.87
CA LYS A 315 -16.68 -5.87 -1.37
C LYS A 315 -17.76 -6.12 -0.31
N LYS A 316 -17.70 -7.25 0.40
CA LYS A 316 -18.63 -7.58 1.49
C LYS A 316 -18.56 -6.55 2.62
N ARG A 317 -17.35 -6.08 2.99
CA ARG A 317 -17.17 -5.00 3.98
C ARG A 317 -17.74 -3.66 3.51
N ASP A 318 -17.53 -3.31 2.25
CA ASP A 318 -18.02 -2.06 1.66
C ASP A 318 -19.56 -2.05 1.57
N GLU A 319 -20.17 -3.17 1.17
CA GLU A 319 -21.63 -3.34 1.18
C GLU A 319 -22.20 -3.30 2.60
N ALA A 320 -21.54 -3.92 3.59
CA ALA A 320 -21.97 -3.86 4.98
C ALA A 320 -21.90 -2.42 5.53
N LEU A 321 -20.85 -1.68 5.19
CA LEU A 321 -20.73 -0.25 5.51
C LEU A 321 -21.85 0.57 4.87
N GLN A 322 -22.15 0.33 3.59
CA GLN A 322 -23.23 1.04 2.90
C GLN A 322 -24.59 0.78 3.54
N ARG A 323 -24.91 -0.48 3.88
CA ARG A 323 -26.16 -0.82 4.57
C ARG A 323 -26.25 -0.14 5.94
N SER A 324 -25.16 -0.15 6.71
CA SER A 324 -25.12 0.52 8.01
C SER A 324 -25.29 2.04 7.91
N LEU A 325 -24.67 2.69 6.93
CA LEU A 325 -24.86 4.13 6.69
C LEU A 325 -26.28 4.46 6.22
N GLN A 326 -26.89 3.59 5.41
CA GLN A 326 -28.30 3.74 5.01
C GLN A 326 -29.23 3.64 6.23
N GLU A 327 -28.99 2.67 7.12
CA GLU A 327 -29.73 2.53 8.37
C GLU A 327 -29.57 3.77 9.25
N ILE A 328 -28.34 4.23 9.48
CA ILE A 328 -28.05 5.46 10.25
C ILE A 328 -28.82 6.65 9.66
N ASN A 329 -28.75 6.86 8.34
CA ASN A 329 -29.46 7.97 7.70
C ASN A 329 -30.98 7.84 7.80
N SER A 330 -31.54 6.62 7.74
CA SER A 330 -32.98 6.40 7.91
C SER A 330 -33.44 6.68 9.34
N LEU A 331 -32.63 6.36 10.35
CA LEU A 331 -32.94 6.62 11.76
C LEU A 331 -32.95 8.12 12.08
N LEU A 332 -32.26 8.95 11.29
CA LEU A 332 -32.32 10.40 11.39
C LEU A 332 -33.67 11.00 10.96
N ASP A 333 -34.56 10.23 10.33
CA ASP A 333 -35.93 10.66 10.05
C ASP A 333 -36.85 10.51 11.26
N GLY A 334 -36.50 9.62 12.19
CA GLY A 334 -37.21 9.42 13.46
C GLY A 334 -36.60 10.21 14.62
N ASP A 335 -37.11 10.00 15.83
CA ASP A 335 -36.60 10.61 17.07
C ASP A 335 -36.06 9.57 18.08
N ASP A 336 -35.71 8.38 17.59
CA ASP A 336 -35.17 7.30 18.44
C ASP A 336 -33.65 7.38 18.56
N ALA A 337 -33.20 8.06 19.62
CA ALA A 337 -31.78 8.24 19.92
C ALA A 337 -31.07 6.92 20.24
N GLU A 338 -31.76 5.98 20.89
CA GLU A 338 -31.17 4.69 21.32
C GLU A 338 -30.96 3.78 20.11
N ALA A 339 -31.96 3.69 19.21
CA ALA A 339 -31.82 2.95 17.97
C ALA A 339 -30.71 3.52 17.09
N LEU A 340 -30.63 4.86 16.96
CA LEU A 340 -29.54 5.52 16.24
C LEU A 340 -28.18 5.20 16.86
N CYS A 341 -28.06 5.27 18.18
CA CYS A 341 -26.80 4.97 18.87
C CYS A 341 -26.38 3.51 18.70
N ALA A 342 -27.34 2.58 18.69
CA ALA A 342 -27.08 1.17 18.38
C ALA A 342 -26.53 1.00 16.96
N ALA A 343 -27.13 1.65 15.96
CA ALA A 343 -26.65 1.63 14.58
C ALA A 343 -25.25 2.26 14.42
N LEU A 344 -24.99 3.39 15.10
CA LEU A 344 -23.67 4.04 15.14
C LEU A 344 -22.61 3.13 15.79
N SER A 345 -23.01 2.34 16.79
CA SER A 345 -22.13 1.40 17.50
C SER A 345 -21.85 0.11 16.72
N ASP A 346 -22.54 -0.13 15.60
CA ASP A 346 -22.34 -1.34 14.81
C ASP A 346 -20.94 -1.36 14.17
N LYS A 347 -20.29 -2.52 14.20
CA LYS A 347 -18.93 -2.65 13.66
C LYS A 347 -18.86 -2.38 12.16
N SER A 348 -19.96 -2.63 11.43
CA SER A 348 -20.06 -2.40 9.99
C SER A 348 -20.07 -0.90 9.66
N ALA A 349 -20.52 -0.04 10.57
CA ALA A 349 -20.45 1.42 10.43
C ALA A 349 -19.00 1.94 10.40
N GLN A 350 -18.05 1.16 10.95
CA GLN A 350 -16.64 1.51 11.08
C GLN A 350 -16.40 2.87 11.74
N LEU A 351 -17.28 3.23 12.69
CA LEU A 351 -17.19 4.44 13.50
C LEU A 351 -16.39 4.18 14.77
N ARG A 352 -15.81 5.24 15.31
CA ARG A 352 -14.99 5.25 16.52
C ARG A 352 -15.58 6.22 17.53
N ASN A 353 -15.27 5.97 18.81
CA ASN A 353 -15.65 6.83 19.93
C ASN A 353 -17.17 6.99 20.10
N VAL A 354 -17.96 5.97 19.76
CA VAL A 354 -19.40 6.00 20.03
C VAL A 354 -19.64 5.63 21.51
N ASP A 355 -20.20 6.56 22.27
CA ASP A 355 -20.62 6.39 23.66
C ASP A 355 -22.14 6.41 23.76
N ARG A 356 -22.70 5.35 24.35
CA ARG A 356 -24.14 5.20 24.54
C ARG A 356 -24.76 6.31 25.40
N GLN A 357 -24.00 6.90 26.31
CA GLN A 357 -24.48 8.00 27.15
C GLN A 357 -24.77 9.28 26.34
N ASN A 358 -24.19 9.40 25.14
CA ASN A 358 -24.30 10.57 24.27
C ASN A 358 -25.33 10.39 23.14
N ALA A 359 -26.21 9.39 23.23
CA ALA A 359 -27.21 9.07 22.21
C ALA A 359 -28.04 10.28 21.75
N THR A 360 -28.53 11.09 22.69
CA THR A 360 -29.33 12.30 22.41
C THR A 360 -28.53 13.38 21.70
N TRP A 361 -27.25 13.57 22.06
CA TRP A 361 -26.33 14.49 21.40
C TRP A 361 -26.07 14.08 19.95
N TYR A 362 -25.85 12.78 19.70
CA TYR A 362 -25.68 12.27 18.33
C TYR A 362 -26.91 12.56 17.47
N LEU A 363 -28.10 12.24 17.96
CA LEU A 363 -29.34 12.45 17.22
C LEU A 363 -29.53 13.93 16.85
N GLN A 364 -29.37 14.83 17.81
CA GLN A 364 -29.56 16.26 17.58
C GLN A 364 -28.53 16.81 16.59
N MET A 365 -27.24 16.51 16.79
CA MET A 365 -26.18 17.09 15.97
C MET A 365 -26.13 16.48 14.56
N LEU A 366 -26.41 15.17 14.41
CA LEU A 366 -26.48 14.54 13.08
C LEU A 366 -27.68 15.05 12.28
N LYS A 367 -28.84 15.26 12.92
CA LYS A 367 -29.98 15.90 12.26
C LYS A 367 -29.63 17.30 11.76
N GLU A 368 -28.94 18.09 12.57
CA GLU A 368 -28.53 19.45 12.18
C GLU A 368 -27.50 19.42 11.05
N LYS A 369 -26.47 18.57 11.15
CA LYS A 369 -25.48 18.37 10.08
C LYS A 369 -26.14 17.97 8.76
N ARG A 370 -27.13 17.07 8.80
CA ARG A 370 -27.89 16.63 7.62
C ARG A 370 -28.70 17.77 7.02
N LYS A 371 -29.39 18.58 7.84
CA LYS A 371 -30.11 19.78 7.37
C LYS A 371 -29.17 20.78 6.71
N VAL A 372 -28.03 21.08 7.33
CA VAL A 372 -27.01 21.97 6.74
C VAL A 372 -26.53 21.43 5.41
N LYS A 373 -26.27 20.12 5.31
CA LYS A 373 -25.87 19.48 4.05
C LYS A 373 -26.94 19.62 2.96
N GLN A 374 -28.20 19.32 3.28
CA GLN A 374 -29.32 19.46 2.33
C GLN A 374 -29.45 20.89 1.79
N VAL A 375 -29.29 21.89 2.66
CA VAL A 375 -29.32 23.32 2.26
C VAL A 375 -28.11 23.70 1.42
N THR A 376 -26.90 23.31 1.83
CA THR A 376 -25.66 23.68 1.12
C THR A 376 -25.47 22.99 -0.23
N SER A 377 -26.05 21.79 -0.40
CA SER A 377 -25.97 21.00 -1.64
C SER A 377 -27.18 21.19 -2.58
N ASP A 378 -28.21 21.93 -2.14
CA ASP A 378 -29.50 22.07 -2.85
C ASP A 378 -30.16 20.72 -3.20
N ASP A 379 -29.92 19.70 -2.35
CA ASP A 379 -30.51 18.36 -2.48
C ASP A 379 -31.28 18.00 -1.20
N PRO A 380 -32.62 17.95 -1.23
CA PRO A 380 -33.43 17.61 -0.07
C PRO A 380 -33.23 16.15 0.39
N ASN A 381 -32.68 15.28 -0.45
CA ASN A 381 -32.41 13.89 -0.15
C ASN A 381 -30.94 13.63 0.21
N ALA A 382 -30.13 14.68 0.39
CA ALA A 382 -28.72 14.52 0.73
C ALA A 382 -28.54 13.70 2.02
N GLN A 383 -27.81 12.61 1.90
CA GLN A 383 -27.47 11.72 3.01
C GLN A 383 -26.07 12.03 3.55
N LEU A 384 -25.86 11.78 4.85
CA LEU A 384 -24.55 11.90 5.47
C LEU A 384 -23.66 10.73 5.06
N ILE A 385 -22.42 11.04 4.69
CA ILE A 385 -21.38 10.04 4.43
C ILE A 385 -20.66 9.69 5.73
N LYS A 386 -19.90 8.58 5.72
CA LYS A 386 -19.19 8.08 6.90
C LYS A 386 -18.36 9.15 7.61
N GLU A 387 -17.60 9.94 6.84
CA GLU A 387 -16.68 10.95 7.37
C GLU A 387 -17.44 12.05 8.13
N GLU A 388 -18.58 12.49 7.60
CA GLU A 388 -19.43 13.50 8.24
C GLU A 388 -20.09 12.96 9.50
N VAL A 389 -20.52 11.69 9.48
CA VAL A 389 -21.07 11.02 10.67
C VAL A 389 -20.00 10.92 11.74
N GLN A 390 -18.78 10.48 11.39
CA GLN A 390 -17.67 10.35 12.34
C GLN A 390 -17.25 11.70 12.94
N GLU A 391 -17.15 12.75 12.12
CA GLU A 391 -16.87 14.11 12.58
C GLU A 391 -17.93 14.56 13.60
N THR A 392 -19.20 14.37 13.25
CA THR A 392 -20.32 14.78 14.11
C THR A 392 -20.37 13.98 15.41
N VAL A 393 -20.06 12.69 15.40
CA VAL A 393 -19.94 11.85 16.61
C VAL A 393 -18.86 12.41 17.54
N ASN A 394 -17.68 12.76 17.00
CA ASN A 394 -16.61 13.34 17.81
C ASN A 394 -17.01 14.68 18.42
N SER A 395 -17.58 15.60 17.61
CA SER A 395 -18.05 16.89 18.10
C SER A 395 -19.17 16.77 19.11
N ALA A 396 -20.05 15.78 18.97
CA ALA A 396 -21.11 15.49 19.93
C ALA A 396 -20.56 14.99 21.27
N ASN A 397 -19.50 14.19 21.27
CA ASN A 397 -18.83 13.80 22.51
C ASN A 397 -18.18 15.00 23.20
N GLU A 398 -17.45 15.82 22.44
CA GLU A 398 -16.81 17.03 22.98
C GLU A 398 -17.86 17.99 23.57
N ALA A 399 -18.98 18.18 22.88
CA ALA A 399 -20.08 19.00 23.36
C ALA A 399 -20.75 18.41 24.60
N ALA A 400 -20.96 17.08 24.64
CA ALA A 400 -21.54 16.40 25.79
C ALA A 400 -20.63 16.51 27.03
N ASP A 401 -19.33 16.31 26.86
CA ASP A 401 -18.33 16.43 27.92
C ASP A 401 -18.21 17.88 28.41
N ALA A 402 -18.18 18.85 27.51
CA ALA A 402 -18.20 20.27 27.86
C ALA A 402 -19.45 20.65 28.65
N ASN A 403 -20.63 20.19 28.21
CA ASN A 403 -21.89 20.42 28.92
C ASN A 403 -21.92 19.75 30.30
N LYS A 404 -21.39 18.52 30.42
CA LYS A 404 -21.27 17.84 31.71
C LYS A 404 -20.37 18.61 32.67
N GLN A 405 -19.22 19.08 32.19
CA GLN A 405 -18.27 19.86 32.97
C GLN A 405 -18.83 21.25 33.36
N MET A 406 -19.63 21.85 32.47
CA MET A 406 -20.39 23.07 32.74
C MET A 406 -21.40 22.87 33.87
N LEU A 407 -22.22 21.81 33.82
CA LEU A 407 -23.19 21.51 34.87
C LEU A 407 -22.52 21.30 36.23
N VAL A 408 -21.40 20.56 36.28
CA VAL A 408 -20.61 20.37 37.50
C VAL A 408 -20.08 21.70 38.05
N THR A 409 -19.65 22.60 37.16
CA THR A 409 -19.12 23.91 37.57
C THR A 409 -20.22 24.84 38.06
N VAL A 410 -21.39 24.84 37.42
CA VAL A 410 -22.59 25.58 37.87
C VAL A 410 -23.06 25.08 39.23
N GLU A 411 -23.07 23.76 39.46
CA GLU A 411 -23.38 23.18 40.77
C GLU A 411 -22.36 23.63 41.83
N ALA A 412 -21.07 23.64 41.49
CA ALA A 412 -20.03 24.13 42.40
C ALA A 412 -20.20 25.62 42.73
N ILE A 413 -20.56 26.47 41.76
CA ILE A 413 -20.85 27.88 41.98
C ILE A 413 -22.03 28.03 42.96
N ASN A 414 -23.14 27.32 42.72
CA ASN A 414 -24.30 27.35 43.61
C ASN A 414 -23.94 26.95 45.05
N LYS A 415 -23.12 25.91 45.22
CA LYS A 415 -22.61 25.49 46.54
C LYS A 415 -21.72 26.54 47.19
N SER A 416 -20.90 27.24 46.41
CA SER A 416 -20.04 28.33 46.91
C SER A 416 -20.87 29.55 47.36
N LEU A 417 -21.98 29.84 46.67
CA LEU A 417 -22.93 30.88 47.07
C LEU A 417 -23.59 30.55 48.42
N ASP A 418 -23.94 29.28 48.66
CA ASP A 418 -24.53 28.83 49.93
C ASP A 418 -23.55 28.93 51.11
N LYS A 419 -22.26 28.69 50.85
CA LYS A 419 -21.19 28.80 51.84
C LYS A 419 -20.72 30.23 52.11
N ASP A 420 -21.27 31.21 51.39
CA ASP A 420 -20.87 32.63 51.47
C ASP A 420 -19.37 32.88 51.18
N ASN A 421 -18.76 32.05 50.32
CA ASN A 421 -17.34 32.14 49.99
C ASN A 421 -17.15 32.94 48.69
N HIS A 422 -16.82 34.23 48.81
CA HIS A 422 -16.70 35.11 47.63
C HIS A 422 -15.45 34.86 46.80
N GLU A 423 -14.31 34.47 47.39
CA GLU A 423 -13.11 34.08 46.62
C GLU A 423 -13.37 32.83 45.78
N GLU A 424 -13.92 31.77 46.38
CA GLU A 424 -14.21 30.52 45.68
C GLU A 424 -15.23 30.73 44.56
N THR A 425 -16.29 31.51 44.84
CA THR A 425 -17.28 31.88 43.82
C THR A 425 -16.61 32.57 42.65
N HIS A 426 -15.74 33.54 42.91
CA HIS A 426 -15.05 34.28 41.86
C HIS A 426 -14.12 33.39 41.02
N GLN A 427 -13.35 32.51 41.67
CA GLN A 427 -12.49 31.55 40.97
C GLN A 427 -13.31 30.60 40.08
N LEU A 428 -14.45 30.11 40.57
CA LEU A 428 -15.32 29.21 39.81
C LEU A 428 -15.99 29.91 38.63
N LEU A 429 -16.42 31.17 38.79
CA LEU A 429 -16.97 31.99 37.70
C LEU A 429 -15.97 32.24 36.58
N GLN A 430 -14.66 32.22 36.87
CA GLN A 430 -13.59 32.43 35.90
C GLN A 430 -13.17 31.15 35.15
N LYS A 431 -13.62 29.98 35.58
CA LYS A 431 -13.33 28.72 34.90
C LYS A 431 -13.99 28.69 33.52
N SER A 432 -13.23 28.37 32.48
CA SER A 432 -13.74 28.24 31.12
C SER A 432 -14.81 27.16 31.00
N GLU A 433 -14.70 26.14 31.85
CA GLU A 433 -15.65 25.05 32.05
C GLU A 433 -17.06 25.54 32.37
N ALA A 434 -17.19 26.67 33.08
CA ALA A 434 -18.50 27.24 33.41
C ALA A 434 -19.23 27.76 32.17
N MET A 435 -18.55 27.96 31.04
CA MET A 435 -19.08 28.57 29.82
C MET A 435 -19.80 29.90 30.09
N LEU A 436 -19.28 30.68 31.06
CA LEU A 436 -19.82 31.98 31.45
C LEU A 436 -19.13 33.12 30.68
N PRO A 437 -19.78 34.30 30.59
CA PRO A 437 -19.14 35.50 30.06
C PRO A 437 -17.87 35.85 30.84
N THR A 438 -17.01 36.69 30.26
CA THR A 438 -15.78 37.14 30.91
C THR A 438 -16.07 37.80 32.27
N VAL A 439 -15.36 37.37 33.30
CA VAL A 439 -15.48 37.83 34.69
C VAL A 439 -14.23 38.63 35.07
N LEU A 440 -14.43 39.89 35.51
CA LEU A 440 -13.32 40.80 35.85
C LEU A 440 -12.70 40.52 37.23
N ASN A 441 -11.37 40.42 37.31
CA ASN A 441 -10.60 40.02 38.51
C ASN A 441 -10.82 40.85 39.80
N ARG A 442 -11.32 42.09 39.72
CA ARG A 442 -11.38 43.02 40.87
C ARG A 442 -12.77 43.13 41.51
N SER A 443 -13.72 42.29 41.12
CA SER A 443 -15.12 42.44 41.52
C SER A 443 -15.71 41.18 42.16
N ALA A 444 -14.88 40.35 42.79
CA ALA A 444 -15.29 39.10 43.44
C ALA A 444 -16.52 39.25 44.35
N PHE A 445 -16.51 40.24 45.24
CA PHE A 445 -17.63 40.51 46.14
C PHE A 445 -18.91 40.94 45.40
N LEU A 446 -18.79 41.75 44.34
CA LEU A 446 -19.94 42.17 43.52
C LEU A 446 -20.60 40.96 42.86
N TYR A 447 -19.81 40.11 42.19
CA TYR A 447 -20.36 38.91 41.55
C TYR A 447 -21.03 38.00 42.58
N HIS A 448 -20.37 37.71 43.70
CA HIS A 448 -20.91 36.84 44.73
C HIS A 448 -22.20 37.39 45.35
N SER A 449 -22.18 38.64 45.83
CA SER A 449 -23.31 39.24 46.55
C SER A 449 -24.56 39.36 45.69
N GLU A 450 -24.42 39.74 44.41
CA GLU A 450 -25.56 39.87 43.51
C GLU A 450 -26.07 38.50 43.03
N LEU A 451 -25.20 37.54 42.68
CA LEU A 451 -25.63 36.18 42.36
C LEU A 451 -26.33 35.50 43.54
N LYS A 452 -25.87 35.74 44.77
CA LYS A 452 -26.52 35.23 45.98
C LYS A 452 -27.92 35.83 46.17
N LYS A 453 -28.10 37.13 45.88
CA LYS A 453 -29.43 37.77 45.88
C LYS A 453 -30.35 37.16 44.82
N GLU A 454 -29.86 36.92 43.61
CA GLU A 454 -30.66 36.27 42.56
C GLU A 454 -31.06 34.84 42.95
N LYS A 455 -30.12 34.06 43.49
CA LYS A 455 -30.42 32.72 44.03
C LYS A 455 -31.49 32.77 45.13
N ALA A 456 -31.39 33.73 46.05
CA ALA A 456 -32.38 33.91 47.12
C ALA A 456 -33.76 34.33 46.61
N LYS A 457 -33.83 35.18 45.56
CA LYS A 457 -35.09 35.55 44.90
C LYS A 457 -35.74 34.33 44.22
N LYS A 458 -34.95 33.48 43.58
CA LYS A 458 -35.42 32.25 42.93
C LYS A 458 -35.89 31.19 43.92
N GLN A 459 -35.37 31.20 45.15
CA GLN A 459 -35.58 30.15 46.17
C GLN A 459 -35.13 28.76 45.70
N ASN A 460 -34.19 28.71 44.74
CA ASN A 460 -33.61 27.49 44.21
C ASN A 460 -32.24 27.79 43.59
N ASP A 461 -31.48 26.75 43.22
CA ASP A 461 -30.23 26.89 42.48
C ASP A 461 -30.44 27.62 41.15
N LEU A 462 -29.48 28.50 40.84
CA LEU A 462 -29.44 29.20 39.56
C LEU A 462 -29.02 28.19 38.47
N ASP A 463 -29.72 28.22 37.34
CA ASP A 463 -29.29 27.46 36.17
C ASP A 463 -28.24 28.22 35.36
N HIS A 464 -27.66 27.55 34.37
CA HIS A 464 -26.59 28.14 33.56
C HIS A 464 -27.02 29.42 32.84
N ASN A 465 -28.23 29.45 32.27
CA ASN A 465 -28.71 30.61 31.51
C ASN A 465 -28.90 31.83 32.41
N GLU A 466 -29.47 31.63 33.59
CA GLU A 466 -29.61 32.68 34.60
C GLU A 466 -28.23 33.20 35.05
N MET A 467 -27.27 32.29 35.32
CA MET A 467 -25.91 32.71 35.66
C MET A 467 -25.26 33.50 34.53
N VAL A 468 -25.41 33.09 33.27
CA VAL A 468 -24.90 33.84 32.10
C VAL A 468 -25.51 35.23 32.05
N GLN A 469 -26.82 35.36 32.23
CA GLN A 469 -27.51 36.65 32.21
C GLN A 469 -26.99 37.55 33.35
N THR A 470 -27.03 37.08 34.58
CA THR A 470 -26.62 37.85 35.75
C THR A 470 -25.14 38.23 35.66
N VAL A 471 -24.25 37.29 35.33
CA VAL A 471 -22.81 37.59 35.18
C VAL A 471 -22.58 38.61 34.07
N THR A 472 -23.32 38.55 32.96
CA THR A 472 -23.21 39.53 31.87
C THR A 472 -23.50 40.95 32.35
N GLU A 473 -24.58 41.13 33.12
CA GLU A 473 -25.00 42.42 33.65
C GLU A 473 -23.99 42.93 34.70
N LEU A 474 -23.55 42.05 35.59
CA LEU A 474 -22.56 42.36 36.62
C LEU A 474 -21.19 42.72 36.03
N THR A 475 -20.77 42.05 34.95
CA THR A 475 -19.54 42.39 34.24
C THR A 475 -19.61 43.79 33.63
N ALA A 476 -20.76 44.18 33.07
CA ALA A 476 -20.95 45.54 32.54
C ALA A 476 -20.87 46.59 33.66
N ALA A 477 -21.53 46.35 34.80
CA ALA A 477 -21.45 47.23 35.97
C ALA A 477 -20.03 47.29 36.57
N ALA A 478 -19.34 46.15 36.63
CA ALA A 478 -17.95 46.08 37.09
C ALA A 478 -16.99 46.86 36.18
N ALA A 479 -17.19 46.83 34.86
CA ALA A 479 -16.38 47.58 33.90
C ALA A 479 -16.56 49.11 34.07
N ILE A 480 -17.79 49.57 34.29
CA ILE A 480 -18.07 50.98 34.62
C ILE A 480 -17.35 51.39 35.90
N ASN A 481 -17.45 50.57 36.96
CA ASN A 481 -16.76 50.82 38.23
C ASN A 481 -15.23 50.87 38.06
N ALA A 482 -14.67 50.00 37.24
CA ALA A 482 -13.23 49.99 36.95
C ALA A 482 -12.78 51.24 36.18
N ALA A 483 -13.60 51.75 35.25
CA ALA A 483 -13.31 52.99 34.54
C ALA A 483 -13.36 54.23 35.45
N ILE A 484 -14.31 54.25 36.39
CA ILE A 484 -14.38 55.27 37.46
C ILE A 484 -13.10 55.23 38.29
N ASP A 485 -12.62 54.05 38.69
CA ASP A 485 -11.40 53.89 39.50
C ASP A 485 -10.13 54.33 38.77
N LYS A 486 -10.07 54.13 37.46
CA LYS A 486 -8.99 54.63 36.60
C LYS A 486 -9.08 56.13 36.32
N GLN A 487 -10.17 56.78 36.72
CA GLN A 487 -10.49 58.17 36.38
C GLN A 487 -10.40 58.45 34.87
N ASN A 488 -10.87 57.50 34.05
CA ASN A 488 -10.80 57.58 32.59
C ASN A 488 -12.20 57.86 32.00
N PRO A 489 -12.50 59.11 31.58
CA PRO A 489 -13.83 59.48 31.10
C PRO A 489 -14.19 58.79 29.78
N ASP A 490 -13.21 58.54 28.90
CA ASP A 490 -13.45 57.89 27.60
C ASP A 490 -13.81 56.40 27.78
N GLU A 491 -13.08 55.69 28.65
CA GLU A 491 -13.36 54.29 28.99
C GLU A 491 -14.69 54.16 29.74
N LEU A 492 -15.01 55.12 30.61
CA LEU A 492 -16.30 55.20 31.31
C LEU A 492 -17.45 55.33 30.31
N MET A 493 -17.37 56.28 29.37
CA MET A 493 -18.40 56.48 28.35
C MET A 493 -18.62 55.23 27.50
N LYS A 494 -17.54 54.60 27.04
CA LYS A 494 -17.61 53.35 26.28
C LYS A 494 -18.35 52.25 27.04
N HIS A 495 -18.11 52.11 28.35
CA HIS A 495 -18.78 51.09 29.16
C HIS A 495 -20.22 51.46 29.52
N MET A 496 -20.54 52.73 29.74
CA MET A 496 -21.91 53.20 29.99
C MET A 496 -22.83 53.02 28.78
N GLN A 497 -22.28 53.09 27.57
CA GLN A 497 -23.02 52.83 26.33
C GLN A 497 -23.23 51.35 26.03
N ASN A 498 -22.64 50.44 26.80
CA ASN A 498 -22.85 49.01 26.63
C ASN A 498 -24.33 48.67 26.93
N PRO A 499 -25.10 48.08 25.99
CA PRO A 499 -26.51 47.73 26.22
C PRO A 499 -26.73 46.84 27.45
N LYS A 500 -25.73 46.02 27.80
CA LYS A 500 -25.75 45.10 28.95
C LYS A 500 -25.65 45.81 30.30
N ALA A 501 -25.30 47.10 30.32
CA ALA A 501 -25.28 47.92 31.54
C ALA A 501 -26.68 48.46 31.90
N HIS A 502 -27.67 48.31 31.01
CA HIS A 502 -29.05 48.76 31.20
C HIS A 502 -29.20 50.26 31.55
N LEU A 503 -28.22 51.09 31.19
CA LEU A 503 -28.28 52.54 31.36
C LEU A 503 -29.04 53.17 30.19
N GLN A 504 -30.05 53.97 30.50
CA GLN A 504 -30.80 54.75 29.52
C GLN A 504 -30.27 56.19 29.49
N THR A 505 -30.37 56.86 28.34
CA THR A 505 -30.13 58.31 28.19
C THR A 505 -28.71 58.79 28.56
N VAL A 506 -27.68 58.04 28.17
CA VAL A 506 -26.27 58.44 28.36
C VAL A 506 -25.87 59.48 27.31
N ASP A 507 -25.51 60.70 27.72
CA ASP A 507 -25.06 61.79 26.84
C ASP A 507 -23.52 61.80 26.70
N GLU A 508 -23.03 61.66 25.47
CA GLU A 508 -21.59 61.65 25.15
C GLU A 508 -20.86 62.92 25.55
N SER A 509 -21.54 64.06 25.54
CA SER A 509 -20.93 65.36 25.87
C SER A 509 -20.67 65.54 27.37
N LEU A 510 -21.22 64.66 28.22
CA LEU A 510 -21.20 64.79 29.67
C LEU A 510 -20.23 63.84 30.39
N GLY A 511 -19.39 63.09 29.65
CA GLY A 511 -18.52 62.05 30.22
C GLY A 511 -17.65 62.49 31.41
N GLY A 512 -17.03 63.68 31.33
CA GLY A 512 -16.25 64.24 32.44
C GLY A 512 -17.10 64.57 33.67
N ARG A 513 -18.32 65.10 33.47
CA ARG A 513 -19.24 65.40 34.58
C ARG A 513 -19.80 64.14 35.22
N TYR A 514 -20.08 63.10 34.43
CA TYR A 514 -20.48 61.80 34.97
C TYR A 514 -19.35 61.20 35.83
N LEU A 515 -18.11 61.26 35.35
CA LEU A 515 -16.96 60.77 36.10
C LEU A 515 -16.80 61.51 37.43
N ASP A 516 -16.79 62.84 37.42
CA ASP A 516 -16.66 63.65 38.64
C ASP A 516 -17.76 63.32 39.65
N HIS A 517 -19.01 63.18 39.18
CA HIS A 517 -20.14 62.84 40.03
C HIS A 517 -20.01 61.42 40.61
N PHE A 518 -19.69 60.41 39.79
CA PHE A 518 -19.54 59.04 40.28
C PHE A 518 -18.37 58.89 41.26
N VAL A 519 -17.26 59.61 41.05
CA VAL A 519 -16.15 59.67 42.00
C VAL A 519 -16.60 60.28 43.33
N SER A 520 -17.34 61.40 43.31
CA SER A 520 -17.91 62.02 44.53
C SER A 520 -18.82 61.04 45.28
N VAL A 521 -19.77 60.43 44.58
CA VAL A 521 -20.72 59.46 45.18
C VAL A 521 -19.99 58.25 45.77
N LYS A 522 -18.91 57.78 45.12
CA LYS A 522 -18.11 56.67 45.63
C LYS A 522 -17.32 57.05 46.88
N GLN A 523 -16.77 58.27 46.94
CA GLN A 523 -16.07 58.80 48.13
C GLN A 523 -17.04 58.99 49.31
N GLU A 524 -18.23 59.55 49.07
CA GLU A 524 -19.28 59.70 50.07
C GLU A 524 -19.70 58.34 50.64
N LYS A 525 -19.97 57.36 49.78
CA LYS A 525 -20.32 56.00 50.22
C LYS A 525 -19.18 55.28 50.93
N GLY A 526 -17.92 55.54 50.55
CA GLY A 526 -16.74 55.00 51.22
C GLY A 526 -16.57 55.52 52.65
N GLN A 527 -16.85 56.80 52.90
CA GLN A 527 -16.77 57.44 54.22
C GLN A 527 -17.83 56.92 55.20
N VAL A 528 -19.04 56.61 54.71
CA VAL A 528 -20.13 56.05 55.54
C VAL A 528 -19.79 54.66 56.10
N TYR A 529 -18.96 53.85 55.42
CA TYR A 529 -18.54 52.54 55.93
C TYR A 529 -17.40 52.63 56.97
N THR A 530 -16.57 53.67 56.92
CA THR A 530 -15.53 53.89 57.94
C THR A 530 -16.07 54.42 59.27
N ASP A 531 -17.24 55.08 59.26
CA ASP A 531 -17.87 55.64 60.48
C ASP A 531 -18.77 54.64 61.23
N ILE A 532 -18.97 53.42 60.70
CA ILE A 532 -19.80 52.35 61.31
C ILE A 532 -18.94 51.12 61.70
N SER A 533 -17.60 51.23 61.62
CA SER A 533 -16.64 50.19 62.02
C SER A 533 -16.26 50.25 63.49
#